data_AF-A9KRP9-F1
#
_entry.id   AF-A9KRP9-F1
#
_cell.length_a   1.000
_cell.length_b   1.000
_cell.length_c   1.000
_cell.angle_alpha   90.00
_cell.angle_beta   90.00
_cell.angle_gamma   90.00
#
_symmetry.space_group_name_H-M   'P 1'
#
loop_
_entity.id
_entity.type
_entity.pdbx_description
1 polymer ?
#
loop_
_entity_poly.entity_id
_entity_poly.type
_entity_poly.pdbx_seq_one_letter_code
_entity_poly.pdbx_strand_id
1 'polypeptide(L)' 'MNTVKEQADKLLYDLGLFNELKKYGTPHIIGSYAMNVMACNDLDIDVTNDDMDIEKLY' A
#
# COMPACT_ATOMS: atom_id res chain seq x y z
N MET A 1 13.33 15.43 -11.90
CA MET A 1 12.54 15.52 -10.66
C MET A 1 11.55 14.37 -10.74
N ASN A 2 11.58 13.41 -9.83
CA ASN A 2 10.73 12.23 -9.94
C ASN A 2 9.27 12.60 -9.71
N THR A 3 8.36 12.02 -10.49
CA THR A 3 6.92 12.12 -10.25
C THR A 3 6.58 11.52 -8.89
N VAL A 4 5.44 11.91 -8.32
CA VAL A 4 4.96 11.35 -7.05
C VAL A 4 4.83 9.82 -7.14
N LYS A 5 4.39 9.31 -8.29
CA LYS A 5 4.28 7.88 -8.55
C LYS A 5 5.64 7.17 -8.53
N GLU A 6 6.66 7.74 -9.15
CA GLU A 6 8.01 7.15 -9.13
C GLU A 6 8.61 7.12 -7.71
N GLN A 7 8.26 8.08 -6.85
CA GLN A 7 8.67 8.07 -5.44
C GLN A 7 7.95 6.96 -4.67
N ALA A 8 6.66 6.76 -4.93
CA ALA A 8 5.88 5.65 -4.35
C ALA A 8 6.40 4.29 -4.83
N ASP A 9 6.74 4.13 -6.11
CA ASP A 9 7.33 2.90 -6.66
C ASP A 9 8.64 2.55 -5.96
N LYS A 10 9.50 3.54 -5.74
CA LYS A 10 10.76 3.37 -5.01
C LYS A 10 10.52 2.92 -3.57
N LEU A 11 9.55 3.49 -2.87
CA LEU A 11 9.20 3.06 -1.50
C LEU A 11 8.65 1.63 -1.47
N LEU A 12 7.69 1.33 -2.36
CA LEU A 12 7.01 0.04 -2.40
C LEU A 12 7.94 -1.11 -2.77
N TYR A 13 8.75 -0.93 -3.82
CA TYR A 13 9.46 -2.03 -4.45
C TYR A 13 10.97 -1.97 -4.26
N ASP A 14 11.60 -0.81 -4.47
CA ASP A 14 13.07 -0.71 -4.37
C ASP A 14 13.56 -0.75 -2.93
N LEU A 15 12.86 -0.05 -2.04
CA LEU A 15 13.15 -0.02 -0.60
C LEU A 15 12.44 -1.15 0.17
N GLY A 16 11.57 -1.91 -0.51
CA GLY A 16 11.03 -3.16 -0.01
C GLY A 16 9.83 -3.07 0.94
N LEU A 17 9.16 -1.91 1.05
CA LEU A 17 7.99 -1.75 1.92
C LEU A 17 6.91 -2.82 1.63
N PHE A 18 6.61 -3.08 0.36
CA PHE A 18 5.61 -4.08 -0.02
C PHE A 18 5.94 -5.48 0.50
N ASN A 19 7.22 -5.85 0.47
CA ASN A 19 7.67 -7.14 0.98
C ASN A 19 7.70 -7.18 2.50
N GLU A 20 8.02 -6.06 3.17
CA GLU A 20 7.97 -5.96 4.62
C GLU A 20 6.54 -6.15 5.15
N LEU A 21 5.55 -5.55 4.48
CA LEU A 21 4.13 -5.65 4.86
C LEU A 21 3.58 -7.08 4.78
N LYS A 22 4.15 -7.94 3.90
CA LYS A 22 3.75 -9.35 3.79
C LYS A 22 3.93 -10.16 5.08
N LYS A 23 4.74 -9.66 6.02
CA LYS A 23 4.91 -10.28 7.35
C LYS A 23 3.67 -10.13 8.24
N TYR A 24 2.81 -9.16 7.93
CA TYR A 24 1.66 -8.78 8.76
C TYR A 24 0.32 -9.11 8.09
N GLY A 25 0.33 -9.53 6.83
CA GLY A 25 -0.87 -9.87 6.06
C GLY A 25 -0.61 -9.83 4.55
N THR A 26 -1.68 -9.78 3.78
CA THR A 26 -1.64 -9.60 2.33
C THR A 26 -1.82 -8.11 2.01
N PRO A 27 -0.76 -7.40 1.59
CA PRO A 27 -0.87 -6.01 1.20
C PRO A 27 -1.59 -5.85 -0.14
N HIS A 28 -2.62 -5.00 -0.17
CA HIS A 28 -3.35 -4.54 -1.33
C HIS A 28 -3.10 -3.04 -1.49
N ILE A 29 -2.46 -2.65 -2.59
CA ILE A 29 -2.32 -1.23 -2.89
C ILE A 29 -3.65 -0.72 -3.43
N ILE A 30 -4.19 0.32 -2.81
CA ILE A 30 -5.50 0.88 -3.13
C ILE A 30 -5.37 2.38 -3.42
N GLY A 31 -6.50 3.07 -3.54
CA GLY A 31 -6.55 4.52 -3.69
C GLY A 31 -5.90 5.05 -4.97
N SER A 32 -5.37 6.27 -4.89
CA SER A 32 -4.90 7.05 -6.05
C SER A 32 -3.74 6.39 -6.79
N TYR A 33 -2.89 5.64 -6.07
CA TYR A 33 -1.81 4.85 -6.64
C TYR A 33 -2.34 3.74 -7.56
N ALA A 34 -3.28 2.94 -7.06
CA ALA A 34 -3.85 1.81 -7.81
C ALA A 34 -4.64 2.26 -9.04
N MET A 35 -5.26 3.44 -8.96
CA MET A 35 -5.98 4.07 -10.07
C MET A 35 -5.07 4.78 -11.08
N ASN A 36 -3.75 4.86 -10.84
CA ASN A 36 -2.79 5.58 -11.67
C ASN A 36 -3.15 7.08 -11.85
N VAL A 37 -3.67 7.72 -10.81
CA VAL A 37 -4.09 9.13 -10.80
C VAL A 37 -3.45 9.91 -9.64
N MET A 38 -2.27 9.48 -9.18
CA MET A 38 -1.54 10.14 -8.10
C MET A 38 -1.25 11.60 -8.42
N ALA A 39 -1.98 12.50 -7.76
CA ALA A 39 -1.72 13.93 -7.74
C ALA A 39 -1.22 14.42 -6.36
N CYS A 40 -1.45 13.61 -5.32
CA CYS A 40 -1.07 13.87 -3.94
C CYS A 40 0.01 12.87 -3.49
N ASN A 41 0.80 13.25 -2.47
CA ASN A 41 1.91 12.46 -1.94
C ASN A 41 1.50 11.52 -0.80
N ASP A 42 0.30 10.97 -0.90
CA ASP A 42 -0.24 9.93 -0.03
C ASP A 42 -0.16 8.55 -0.72
N LEU A 43 -0.13 7.49 0.08
CA LEU A 43 -0.10 6.11 -0.40
C LEU A 43 -1.03 5.27 0.47
N ASP A 44 -2.13 4.81 -0.13
CA ASP A 44 -3.12 3.98 0.56
C ASP A 44 -2.80 2.49 0.38
N ILE A 45 -2.68 1.78 1.50
CA ILE A 45 -2.39 0.35 1.54
C ILE A 45 -3.33 -0.30 2.55
N ASP A 46 -4.11 -1.27 2.08
CA ASP A 46 -4.83 -2.19 2.94
C ASP A 46 -3.97 -3.45 3.17
N VAL A 47 -3.90 -3.97 4.38
CA VAL A 47 -3.09 -5.16 4.70
C VAL A 47 -3.98 -6.16 5.40
N THR A 48 -4.61 -7.06 4.64
CA THR A 48 -5.60 -8.00 5.19
C THR A 48 -4.95 -9.25 5.77
N ASN A 49 -5.50 -9.80 6.85
CA ASN A 49 -5.13 -11.12 7.36
C ASN A 49 -6.36 -11.82 7.95
N ASP A 50 -6.28 -13.13 8.14
CA ASP A 50 -7.41 -13.94 8.65
C ASP A 50 -7.84 -13.53 10.08
N ASP A 51 -6.97 -12.83 10.81
CA ASP A 51 -7.30 -12.29 12.13
C ASP A 51 -8.17 -11.04 12.07
N MET A 52 -8.23 -10.34 10.94
CA MET A 52 -9.10 -9.18 10.70
C MET A 52 -10.42 -9.63 10.09
N ASP A 53 -11.22 -10.31 10.89
CA ASP A 53 -12.61 -10.60 10.57
C ASP A 53 -13.50 -9.38 10.92
N ILE A 54 -14.49 -9.07 10.07
CA ILE A 54 -15.44 -7.96 10.29
C ILE A 54 -16.19 -8.13 11.62
N GLU A 55 -16.36 -9.37 12.09
CA GLU A 55 -16.98 -9.68 13.38
C GLU A 55 -16.15 -9.22 14.58
N LYS A 56 -14.86 -8.92 14.42
CA LYS A 56 -13.98 -8.41 15.50
C LYS A 56 -13.88 -6.89 15.56
N LEU A 57 -14.53 -6.18 14.62
CA LEU A 57 -14.58 -4.71 14.58
C LEU A 57 -15.80 -4.13 15.32
N TYR A 58 -16.66 -4.98 15.90
CA TYR A 58 -17.86 -4.60 16.66
C TYR A 58 -17.90 -5.22 18.05
#